data_AF-A0A942I5R3-F1
#
_entry.id   AF-A0A942I5R3-F1
#
_cell.length_a   1.000
_cell.length_b   1.000
_cell.length_c   1.000
_cell.angle_alpha   90.00
_cell.angle_beta   90.00
_cell.angle_gamma   90.00
#
_symmetry.space_group_name_H-M   'P 1'
#
loop_
_entity.id
_entity.type
_entity.pdbx_description
1 polymer ?
#
loop_
_entity_poly.entity_id
_entity_poly.type
_entity_poly.pdbx_seq_one_letter_code
_entity_poly.pdbx_strand_id
1 'polypeptide(L)'
;MPVAFAQTGISQCVLIETDVERLACYDGLFRDNAAAQSGLSVTLQSETLIPARPSGRAPATMTVTCDADVLSVAFAFAGNTMSALGRDAGITLQYDLRAARSQTLPVNTDNTAIVLDNSRDAAAFLDGLAGATNLTARVTPVNSRSLSVRFRVDAFIAEVVPVRAACGI
;
A
#
# COMPACT_ATOMS: atom_id res chain seq x y z
N MET A 1 -22.06 -25.75 -9.83
CA MET A 1 -21.70 -26.22 -8.48
C MET A 1 -20.20 -26.00 -8.31
N PRO A 2 -19.74 -25.12 -7.40
CA PRO A 2 -18.32 -24.88 -7.22
C PRO A 2 -17.72 -25.98 -6.32
N VAL A 3 -16.55 -26.49 -6.70
CA VAL A 3 -15.77 -27.48 -5.94
C VAL A 3 -14.77 -26.71 -5.08
N ALA A 4 -14.86 -26.87 -3.75
CA ALA A 4 -13.97 -26.24 -2.77
C ALA A 4 -12.65 -27.02 -2.66
N PHE A 5 -11.55 -26.45 -3.13
CA PHE A 5 -10.20 -27.04 -3.06
C PHE A 5 -9.44 -26.77 -1.75
N ALA A 6 -10.11 -26.32 -0.68
CA ALA A 6 -9.47 -26.04 0.62
C ALA A 6 -9.34 -27.27 1.55
N GLN A 7 -9.88 -28.44 1.16
CA GLN A 7 -10.04 -29.58 2.08
C GLN A 7 -8.82 -30.51 2.20
N THR A 8 -7.78 -30.36 1.37
CA THR A 8 -6.64 -31.29 1.36
C THR A 8 -5.69 -31.08 2.54
N GLY A 9 -5.56 -29.86 3.06
CA GLY A 9 -4.64 -29.54 4.15
C GLY A 9 -5.18 -29.77 5.56
N ILE A 10 -6.51 -29.82 5.74
CA ILE A 10 -7.15 -29.91 7.07
C ILE A 10 -7.28 -31.37 7.52
N SER A 11 -7.51 -32.29 6.57
CA SER A 11 -7.74 -33.71 6.83
C SER A 11 -6.53 -34.44 7.43
N GLN A 12 -5.31 -33.97 7.16
CA GLN A 12 -4.08 -34.49 7.78
C GLN A 12 -3.99 -34.20 9.28
N CYS A 13 -4.54 -33.08 9.77
CA CYS A 13 -4.52 -32.77 11.20
C CYS A 13 -5.50 -33.65 11.99
N VAL A 14 -6.56 -34.15 11.35
CA VAL A 14 -7.56 -35.04 11.98
C VAL A 14 -6.96 -36.38 12.39
N LEU A 15 -5.93 -36.84 11.69
CA LEU A 15 -5.26 -38.12 11.95
C LEU A 15 -4.29 -38.07 13.14
N ILE A 16 -4.04 -36.89 13.72
CA ILE A 16 -3.13 -36.72 14.85
C ILE A 16 -3.86 -37.12 16.14
N GLU A 17 -3.35 -38.15 16.81
CA GLU A 17 -3.94 -38.71 18.02
C GLU A 17 -3.83 -37.76 19.22
N THR A 18 -2.68 -37.08 19.37
CA THR A 18 -2.46 -36.21 20.52
C THR A 18 -3.16 -34.86 20.32
N ASP A 19 -3.90 -34.42 21.34
CA ASP A 19 -4.65 -33.17 21.26
C ASP A 19 -3.74 -31.94 21.08
N VAL A 20 -2.54 -31.97 21.67
CA VAL A 20 -1.56 -30.88 21.60
C VAL A 20 -0.96 -30.75 20.20
N GLU A 21 -0.54 -31.84 19.58
CA GLU A 21 0.02 -31.79 18.22
C GLU A 21 -1.06 -31.50 17.18
N ARG A 22 -2.29 -31.99 17.40
CA ARG A 22 -3.42 -31.68 16.53
C ARG A 22 -3.76 -30.20 16.57
N LEU A 23 -3.76 -29.59 17.75
CA LEU A 23 -3.96 -28.15 17.90
C LEU A 23 -2.84 -27.35 17.21
N ALA A 24 -1.58 -27.75 17.40
CA ALA A 24 -0.44 -27.10 16.74
C ALA A 24 -0.51 -27.19 15.19
N CYS A 25 -1.00 -28.30 14.65
CA CYS A 25 -1.22 -28.49 13.20
C CYS A 25 -2.25 -27.51 12.65
N TYR A 26 -3.39 -27.36 13.34
CA TYR A 26 -4.40 -26.37 12.96
C TYR A 26 -3.87 -24.95 13.10
N ASP A 27 -3.19 -24.64 14.20
CA ASP A 27 -2.62 -23.32 14.43
C ASP A 27 -1.63 -22.94 13.32
N GLY A 28 -0.77 -23.84 12.85
CA GLY A 28 0.13 -23.58 11.72
C GLY A 28 -0.64 -23.26 10.44
N LEU A 29 -1.57 -24.14 10.04
CA LEU A 29 -2.37 -23.94 8.82
C LEU A 29 -3.15 -22.64 8.83
N PHE A 30 -3.80 -22.30 9.94
CA PHE A 30 -4.64 -21.10 10.02
C PHE A 30 -3.84 -19.83 10.31
N ARG A 31 -2.73 -19.89 11.05
CA ARG A 31 -1.86 -18.72 11.28
C ARG A 31 -1.09 -18.32 10.02
N ASP A 32 -0.62 -19.29 9.23
CA ASP A 32 0.07 -19.03 7.97
C ASP A 32 -0.90 -18.46 6.92
N ASN A 33 -2.14 -18.96 6.89
CA ASN A 33 -3.20 -18.38 6.04
C ASN A 33 -3.67 -17.00 6.54
N ALA A 34 -3.76 -16.77 7.85
CA ALA A 34 -4.10 -15.46 8.40
C ALA A 34 -3.01 -14.40 8.14
N ALA A 35 -1.74 -14.81 8.12
CA ALA A 35 -0.62 -13.97 7.70
C ALA A 35 -0.67 -13.68 6.18
N ALA A 36 -1.13 -14.64 5.36
CA ALA A 36 -1.38 -14.42 3.94
C ALA A 36 -2.66 -13.61 3.65
N GLN A 37 -3.60 -13.54 4.60
CA GLN A 37 -4.83 -12.74 4.53
C GLN A 37 -4.69 -11.30 5.05
N SER A 38 -3.53 -10.96 5.63
CA SER A 38 -3.14 -9.56 5.78
C SER A 38 -2.41 -9.18 4.51
N GLY A 39 -3.09 -8.47 3.61
CA GLY A 39 -2.55 -8.08 2.31
C GLY A 39 -1.08 -7.64 2.40
N LEU A 40 -0.22 -8.22 1.56
CA LEU A 40 1.21 -7.94 1.62
C LEU A 40 1.40 -6.44 1.35
N SER A 41 2.06 -5.74 2.29
CA SER A 41 2.21 -4.30 2.22
C SER A 41 3.64 -3.88 2.54
N VAL A 42 4.09 -2.85 1.83
CA VAL A 42 5.39 -2.22 2.07
C VAL A 42 5.18 -0.71 2.07
N THR A 43 5.78 -0.04 3.05
CA THR A 43 5.64 1.41 3.26
C THR A 43 6.98 2.11 3.20
N LEU A 44 7.03 3.20 2.42
CA LEU A 44 8.15 4.12 2.34
C LEU A 44 7.80 5.46 2.98
N GLN A 45 8.74 6.04 3.72
CA GLN A 45 8.60 7.36 4.31
C GLN A 45 9.34 8.42 3.47
N SER A 46 8.80 9.64 3.45
CA SER A 46 9.48 10.77 2.83
C SER A 46 10.66 11.26 3.67
N GLU A 47 11.70 11.80 3.04
CA GLU A 47 12.85 12.40 3.75
C GLU A 47 12.48 13.67 4.53
N THR A 48 11.44 14.37 4.08
CA THR A 48 11.03 15.66 4.65
C THR A 48 9.85 15.49 5.59
N LEU A 49 9.94 16.08 6.78
CA LEU A 49 8.82 16.18 7.71
C LEU A 49 7.85 17.31 7.31
N ILE A 50 6.58 16.98 7.19
CA ILE A 50 5.49 17.93 6.93
C ILE A 50 4.71 18.24 8.21
N PRO A 51 3.97 19.36 8.27
CA PRO A 51 3.04 19.61 9.37
C PRO A 51 2.03 18.47 9.48
N ALA A 52 1.97 17.81 10.64
CA ALA A 52 1.05 16.71 10.90
C ALA A 52 -0.20 17.24 11.60
N ARG A 53 -1.33 16.53 11.41
CA ARG A 53 -2.56 16.77 12.18
C ARG A 53 -2.82 15.61 13.14
N PRO A 54 -3.30 15.89 14.37
CA PRO A 54 -3.70 17.20 14.90
C PRO A 54 -2.53 18.12 15.30
N SER A 55 -1.33 17.60 15.53
CA SER A 55 -0.17 18.40 15.96
C SER A 55 1.16 17.79 15.55
N GLY A 56 2.21 18.61 15.53
CA GLY A 56 3.60 18.18 15.34
C GLY A 56 4.01 18.11 13.87
N ARG A 57 5.03 17.29 13.59
CA ARG A 57 5.54 17.04 12.25
C ARG A 57 5.81 15.55 12.07
N ALA A 58 5.45 15.02 10.91
CA ALA A 58 5.65 13.61 10.57
C ALA A 58 5.98 13.51 9.07
N PRO A 59 6.65 12.42 8.63
CA PRO A 59 6.86 12.19 7.21
C PRO A 59 5.52 11.90 6.51
N ALA A 60 5.46 12.17 5.21
CA ALA A 60 4.46 11.54 4.36
C ALA A 60 4.85 10.08 4.13
N THR A 61 3.86 9.22 3.87
CA THR A 61 4.09 7.80 3.61
C THR A 61 3.52 7.41 2.26
N MET A 62 4.23 6.55 1.54
CA MET A 62 3.74 5.86 0.35
C MET A 62 3.66 4.38 0.70
N THR A 63 2.46 3.81 0.67
CA THR A 63 2.22 2.39 0.94
C THR A 63 1.80 1.70 -0.34
N VAL A 64 2.45 0.58 -0.66
CA VAL A 64 2.04 -0.33 -1.72
C VAL A 64 1.43 -1.54 -1.06
N THR A 65 0.22 -1.89 -1.46
CA THR A 65 -0.58 -2.95 -0.83
C THR A 65 -1.14 -3.86 -1.91
N CYS A 66 -1.08 -5.16 -1.68
CA CYS A 66 -1.87 -6.13 -2.41
C CYS A 66 -2.98 -6.65 -1.50
N ASP A 67 -4.24 -6.35 -1.81
CA ASP A 67 -5.40 -6.84 -1.08
C ASP A 67 -6.44 -7.41 -2.06
N ALA A 68 -6.92 -8.62 -1.81
CA ALA A 68 -7.88 -9.33 -2.66
C ALA A 68 -7.53 -9.29 -4.18
N ASP A 69 -6.26 -9.55 -4.51
CA ASP A 69 -5.69 -9.49 -5.88
C ASP A 69 -5.70 -8.09 -6.53
N VAL A 70 -5.98 -7.04 -5.75
CA VAL A 70 -5.93 -5.65 -6.18
C VAL A 70 -4.68 -4.98 -5.64
N LEU A 71 -3.81 -4.58 -6.57
CA LEU A 71 -2.62 -3.80 -6.27
C LEU A 71 -3.01 -2.33 -6.13
N SER A 72 -2.67 -1.74 -4.99
CA SER A 72 -2.98 -0.35 -4.67
C SER A 72 -1.74 0.40 -4.19
N VAL A 73 -1.73 1.71 -4.42
CA VAL A 73 -0.71 2.61 -3.88
C VAL A 73 -1.39 3.78 -3.19
N ALA A 74 -1.05 4.01 -1.91
CA ALA A 74 -1.63 5.08 -1.10
C ALA A 74 -0.55 6.07 -0.67
N PHE A 75 -0.80 7.37 -0.88
CA PHE A 75 0.04 8.46 -0.39
C PHE A 75 -0.64 9.14 0.78
N ALA A 76 -0.18 8.88 2.01
CA ALA A 76 -0.70 9.54 3.21
C ALA A 76 0.14 10.75 3.59
N PHE A 77 -0.52 11.85 3.96
CA PHE A 77 0.14 13.12 4.26
C PHE A 77 -0.03 13.50 5.74
N ALA A 78 0.46 12.64 6.64
CA ALA A 78 0.54 12.92 8.07
C ALA A 78 -0.79 13.38 8.71
N GLY A 79 -1.90 12.74 8.33
CA GLY A 79 -3.24 13.05 8.86
C GLY A 79 -3.89 14.33 8.31
N ASN A 80 -3.28 14.99 7.32
CA ASN A 80 -3.92 16.13 6.66
C ASN A 80 -5.13 15.70 5.83
N THR A 81 -6.20 16.50 5.84
CA THR A 81 -7.38 16.27 5.00
C THR A 81 -7.08 16.60 3.55
N MET A 82 -7.30 15.68 2.61
CA MET A 82 -6.89 15.83 1.21
C MET A 82 -7.99 16.46 0.33
N SER A 83 -9.24 16.06 0.53
CA SER A 83 -10.38 16.50 -0.29
C SER A 83 -11.40 17.24 0.56
N ALA A 84 -11.87 18.40 0.10
CA ALA A 84 -12.96 19.11 0.78
C ALA A 84 -14.29 18.34 0.70
N LEU A 85 -14.46 17.54 -0.36
CA LEU A 85 -15.66 16.73 -0.60
C LEU A 85 -15.48 15.26 -0.19
N GLY A 86 -14.27 14.86 0.22
CA GLY A 86 -13.96 13.49 0.63
C GLY A 86 -13.97 12.46 -0.50
N ARG A 87 -13.80 12.89 -1.77
CA ARG A 87 -13.88 12.01 -2.94
C ARG A 87 -12.57 11.92 -3.69
N ASP A 88 -12.03 13.06 -4.10
CA ASP A 88 -10.85 13.14 -4.94
C ASP A 88 -9.97 14.33 -4.57
N ALA A 89 -8.69 14.21 -4.88
CA ALA A 89 -7.68 15.24 -4.66
C ALA A 89 -6.64 15.25 -5.77
N GLY A 90 -6.09 16.44 -6.06
CA GLY A 90 -5.03 16.62 -7.03
C GLY A 90 -3.66 16.25 -6.43
N ILE A 91 -2.91 15.43 -7.15
CA ILE A 91 -1.52 15.09 -6.85
C ILE A 91 -0.65 15.31 -8.10
N THR A 92 0.50 15.94 -7.89
CA THR A 92 1.53 16.08 -8.92
C THR A 92 2.71 15.20 -8.56
N LEU A 93 3.05 14.26 -9.43
CA LEU A 93 4.15 13.31 -9.25
C LEU A 93 5.27 13.62 -10.22
N GLN A 94 6.50 13.63 -9.72
CA GLN A 94 7.70 13.87 -10.51
C GLN A 94 8.79 12.86 -10.16
N TYR A 95 9.22 12.10 -11.17
CA TYR A 95 10.32 11.14 -11.06
C TYR A 95 11.65 11.85 -11.38
N ASP A 96 12.53 11.98 -10.39
CA ASP A 96 13.78 12.72 -10.47
C ASP A 96 13.61 14.10 -11.15
N LEU A 97 14.27 14.32 -12.28
CA LEU A 97 14.22 15.55 -13.08
C LEU A 97 13.33 15.43 -14.33
N ARG A 98 12.54 14.36 -14.44
CA ARG A 98 11.58 14.19 -15.54
C ARG A 98 10.42 15.16 -15.41
N ALA A 99 9.63 15.30 -16.48
CA ALA A 99 8.43 16.13 -16.47
C ALA A 99 7.44 15.64 -15.41
N ALA A 100 6.97 16.57 -14.57
CA ALA A 100 5.96 16.29 -13.57
C ALA A 100 4.60 16.01 -14.23
N ARG A 101 3.85 15.07 -13.66
CA ARG A 101 2.50 14.70 -14.11
C ARG A 101 1.50 14.99 -13.01
N SER A 102 0.51 15.81 -13.33
CA SER A 102 -0.61 16.10 -12.43
C SER A 102 -1.78 15.19 -12.75
N GLN A 103 -2.43 14.67 -11.72
CA GLN A 103 -3.58 13.78 -11.82
C GLN A 103 -4.53 14.04 -10.65
N THR A 104 -5.80 13.79 -10.88
CA THR A 104 -6.84 13.80 -9.85
C THR A 104 -7.16 12.37 -9.53
N LEU A 105 -6.99 11.99 -8.26
CA LEU A 105 -7.15 10.61 -7.80
C LEU A 105 -8.12 10.56 -6.62
N PRO A 106 -8.76 9.40 -6.39
CA PRO A 106 -9.61 9.22 -5.22
C PRO A 106 -8.81 9.35 -3.92
N VAL A 107 -9.52 9.69 -2.85
CA VAL A 107 -8.98 9.65 -1.48
C VAL A 107 -9.50 8.41 -0.75
N ASN A 108 -8.76 7.96 0.27
CA ASN A 108 -9.22 6.87 1.14
C ASN A 108 -10.42 7.29 2.00
N THR A 109 -11.03 6.32 2.68
CA THR A 109 -12.18 6.53 3.57
C THR A 109 -11.94 7.57 4.66
N ASP A 110 -10.72 7.63 5.21
CA ASP A 110 -10.34 8.61 6.23
C ASP A 110 -10.02 9.99 5.65
N ASN A 111 -10.00 10.13 4.32
CA ASN A 111 -9.68 11.36 3.58
C ASN A 111 -8.30 11.96 3.95
N THR A 112 -7.34 11.10 4.27
CA THR A 112 -5.96 11.48 4.65
C THR A 112 -4.89 10.93 3.71
N ALA A 113 -5.29 10.06 2.78
CA ALA A 113 -4.44 9.51 1.74
C ALA A 113 -5.08 9.65 0.36
N ILE A 114 -4.25 9.87 -0.66
CA ILE A 114 -4.63 9.82 -2.07
C ILE A 114 -4.24 8.45 -2.61
N VAL A 115 -5.14 7.75 -3.29
CA VAL A 115 -4.98 6.34 -3.65
C VAL A 115 -5.04 6.09 -5.15
N LEU A 116 -4.16 5.21 -5.62
CA LEU A 116 -4.31 4.45 -6.86
C LEU A 116 -4.98 3.14 -6.45
N ASP A 117 -6.27 3.01 -6.73
CA ASP A 117 -7.15 1.95 -6.23
C ASP A 117 -7.39 0.81 -7.23
N ASN A 118 -6.67 0.83 -8.35
CA ASN A 118 -6.74 -0.22 -9.37
C ASN A 118 -5.35 -0.70 -9.77
N SER A 119 -5.26 -2.01 -10.04
CA SER A 119 -3.99 -2.68 -10.30
C SER A 119 -3.26 -2.16 -11.53
N ARG A 120 -3.99 -1.74 -12.58
CA ARG A 120 -3.40 -1.26 -13.83
C ARG A 120 -2.63 0.04 -13.60
N ASP A 121 -3.24 1.01 -12.96
CA ASP A 121 -2.62 2.32 -12.73
C ASP A 121 -1.54 2.23 -11.64
N ALA A 122 -1.76 1.40 -10.61
CA ALA A 122 -0.76 1.10 -9.61
C ALA A 122 0.50 0.47 -10.23
N ALA A 123 0.35 -0.55 -11.09
CA ALA A 123 1.47 -1.17 -11.79
C ALA A 123 2.20 -0.17 -12.70
N ALA A 124 1.47 0.62 -13.49
CA ALA A 124 2.07 1.63 -14.35
C ALA A 124 2.84 2.71 -13.56
N PHE A 125 2.35 3.09 -12.38
CA PHE A 125 3.06 3.98 -11.46
C PHE A 125 4.35 3.33 -10.94
N LEU A 126 4.29 2.09 -10.48
CA LEU A 126 5.45 1.35 -9.96
C LEU A 126 6.50 1.10 -11.05
N ASP A 127 6.10 0.77 -12.27
CA ASP A 127 7.01 0.65 -13.41
C ASP A 127 7.69 1.99 -13.72
N GLY A 128 6.98 3.12 -13.51
CA GLY A 128 7.55 4.46 -13.62
C GLY A 128 8.64 4.78 -12.58
N LEU A 129 8.59 4.13 -11.42
CA LEU A 129 9.62 4.21 -10.39
C LEU A 129 10.85 3.36 -10.71
N ALA A 130 10.74 2.38 -11.60
CA ALA A 130 11.88 1.56 -11.99
C ALA A 130 12.98 2.42 -12.62
N GLY A 131 14.15 2.43 -11.96
CA GLY A 131 15.29 3.26 -12.35
C GLY A 131 15.19 4.74 -11.94
N ALA A 132 14.16 5.14 -11.18
CA ALA A 132 14.11 6.43 -10.52
C ALA A 132 14.86 6.36 -9.18
N THR A 133 15.50 7.47 -8.79
CA THR A 133 16.12 7.60 -7.45
C THR A 133 15.18 8.32 -6.49
N ASN A 134 14.48 9.34 -6.99
CA ASN A 134 13.62 10.19 -6.19
C ASN A 134 12.23 10.28 -6.82
N LEU A 135 11.21 10.21 -5.97
CA LEU A 135 9.86 10.61 -6.31
C LEU A 135 9.50 11.86 -5.51
N THR A 136 9.16 12.94 -6.20
CA THR A 136 8.58 14.13 -5.58
C THR A 136 7.07 14.10 -5.76
N ALA A 137 6.33 14.16 -4.66
CA ALA A 137 4.88 14.30 -4.65
C ALA A 137 4.51 15.69 -4.13
N ARG A 138 3.68 16.41 -4.88
CA ARG A 138 3.14 17.71 -4.50
C ARG A 138 1.62 17.63 -4.43
N VAL A 139 1.07 18.13 -3.32
CA VAL A 139 -0.37 18.14 -3.03
C VAL A 139 -0.75 19.44 -2.34
N THR A 140 -2.04 19.77 -2.34
CA THR A 140 -2.58 20.89 -1.56
C THR A 140 -3.68 20.37 -0.64
N PRO A 141 -3.37 20.13 0.64
CA PRO A 141 -4.39 19.71 1.60
C PRO A 141 -5.44 20.80 1.83
N VAL A 142 -6.62 20.40 2.29
CA VAL A 142 -7.71 21.32 2.64
C VAL A 142 -7.26 22.30 3.72
N ASN A 143 -7.55 23.58 3.51
CA ASN A 143 -7.21 24.68 4.44
C ASN A 143 -5.71 24.72 4.80
N SER A 144 -4.84 24.35 3.86
CA SER A 144 -3.39 24.38 4.05
C SER A 144 -2.69 24.89 2.79
N ARG A 145 -1.40 25.22 2.92
CA ARG A 145 -0.56 25.52 1.77
C ARG A 145 -0.16 24.23 1.04
N SER A 146 0.25 24.35 -0.21
CA SER A 146 0.81 23.22 -0.95
C SER A 146 2.02 22.63 -0.23
N LEU A 147 2.02 21.30 -0.13
CA LEU A 147 3.09 20.49 0.43
C LEU A 147 3.85 19.84 -0.73
N SER A 148 5.17 19.80 -0.62
CA SER A 148 6.04 19.07 -1.55
C SER A 148 6.90 18.13 -0.73
N VAL A 149 6.75 16.84 -0.95
CA VAL A 149 7.48 15.78 -0.24
C VAL A 149 8.33 15.00 -1.22
N ARG A 150 9.48 14.50 -0.76
CA ARG A 150 10.39 13.69 -1.55
C ARG A 150 10.59 12.34 -0.90
N PHE A 151 10.44 11.30 -1.70
CA PHE A 151 10.67 9.90 -1.35
C PHE A 151 11.93 9.40 -2.07
N ARG A 152 12.74 8.63 -1.37
CA ARG A 152 13.90 7.93 -1.93
C ARG A 152 13.47 6.52 -2.32
N VAL A 153 13.41 6.27 -3.62
CA VAL A 153 12.76 5.06 -4.17
C VAL A 153 13.76 4.07 -4.76
N ASP A 154 15.06 4.38 -4.70
CA ASP A 154 16.13 3.58 -5.31
C ASP A 154 16.19 2.13 -4.78
N ALA A 155 16.05 1.94 -3.46
CA ALA A 155 15.98 0.61 -2.85
C ALA A 155 14.54 0.07 -2.75
N PHE A 156 13.54 0.95 -2.79
CA PHE A 156 12.15 0.60 -2.49
C PHE A 156 11.55 -0.40 -3.50
N ILE A 157 11.95 -0.33 -4.78
CA ILE A 157 11.39 -1.22 -5.80
C ILE A 157 11.70 -2.68 -5.55
N ALA A 158 12.87 -3.00 -4.98
CA ALA A 158 13.22 -4.37 -4.61
C ALA A 158 12.27 -4.92 -3.53
N GLU A 159 11.81 -4.07 -2.61
CA GLU A 159 10.87 -4.45 -1.54
C GLU A 159 9.44 -4.65 -2.06
N VAL A 160 9.08 -3.99 -3.16
CA VAL A 160 7.74 -4.09 -3.78
C VAL A 160 7.55 -5.36 -4.61
N VAL A 161 8.63 -6.01 -5.05
CA VAL A 161 8.59 -7.26 -5.85
C VAL A 161 7.68 -8.34 -5.23
N PRO A 162 7.80 -8.72 -3.94
CA PRO A 162 6.92 -9.73 -3.36
C PRO A 162 5.45 -9.26 -3.29
N VAL A 163 5.18 -7.96 -3.17
CA VAL A 163 3.80 -7.42 -3.15
C VAL A 163 3.14 -7.57 -4.52
N ARG A 164 3.89 -7.27 -5.58
CA ARG A 164 3.43 -7.48 -6.96
C ARG A 164 3.14 -8.96 -7.24
N ALA A 165 4.07 -9.83 -6.84
CA ALA A 165 3.92 -11.27 -7.00
C ALA A 165 2.69 -11.82 -6.26
N ALA A 166 2.41 -11.31 -5.05
CA ALA A 166 1.20 -11.67 -4.31
C ALA A 166 -0.10 -11.27 -5.03
N CYS A 167 -0.06 -10.22 -5.86
CA CYS A 167 -1.18 -9.76 -6.68
C CYS A 167 -1.22 -10.38 -8.09
N GLY A 168 -0.31 -11.30 -8.41
CA GLY A 168 -0.22 -11.93 -9.74
C GLY A 168 0.28 -11.01 -10.86
N ILE A 169 1.08 -9.98 -10.54
CA ILE A 169 1.61 -8.94 -11.46
C ILE A 169 3.15 -8.88 -11.43
#